data_AF-A0A7J8L9K7-F1
#
_entry.id   AF-A0A7J8L9K7-F1
#
_cell.length_a   1.000
_cell.length_b   1.000
_cell.length_c   1.000
_cell.angle_alpha   90.00
_cell.angle_beta   90.00
_cell.angle_gamma   90.00
#
_symmetry.space_group_name_H-M   'P 1'
#
loop_
_entity.id
_entity.type
_entity.pdbx_description
1 polymer ?
#
loop_
_entity_poly.entity_id
_entity_poly.type
_entity_poly.pdbx_seq_one_letter_code
_entity_poly.pdbx_strand_id
1 'polypeptide(L)'
;VLHPKNPFAPTLHFNYRYFETDAPKDTPGAPRQWWFGGGTDLTPAYIFEEDIKHFHSHRSERRGLGGIFFDDLNDYDQEMLLSFATECADSVVPAYIPILEKRKDTPFNESHKAWQQLRRGRYVEFNLVYDRGTTFGLKTGGRIESILMSLPLTARWEYDHKPEEGSEEWKLLDACMNPKEWI
;
A
#
# COMPACT_ATOMS: atom_id res chain seq x y z
N VAL A 1 5.83 2.33 -5.26
CA VAL A 1 6.15 1.83 -3.90
C VAL A 1 7.43 2.47 -3.41
N LEU A 2 7.52 2.82 -2.13
CA LEU A 2 8.70 3.41 -1.49
C LEU A 2 9.11 2.54 -0.30
N HIS A 3 10.37 2.10 -0.27
CA HIS A 3 10.92 1.26 0.81
C HIS A 3 12.05 1.97 1.55
N PRO A 4 11.78 2.67 2.67
CA PRO A 4 12.81 3.35 3.44
C PRO A 4 13.89 2.41 3.98
N LYS A 5 15.12 2.92 4.07
CA LYS A 5 16.23 2.20 4.70
C LYS A 5 16.01 1.99 6.19
N ASN A 6 15.44 2.97 6.89
CA ASN A 6 15.23 2.93 8.33
C ASN A 6 14.04 2.03 8.68
N PRO A 7 14.15 1.04 9.60
CA PRO A 7 13.04 0.20 10.06
C PRO A 7 11.85 0.98 10.61
N PHE A 8 12.09 2.15 11.20
CA PHE A 8 11.06 2.99 11.79
C PHE A 8 10.33 3.88 10.79
N ALA A 9 10.84 3.99 9.55
CA ALA A 9 10.16 4.67 8.47
C ALA A 9 9.33 3.65 7.66
N PRO A 10 7.99 3.82 7.57
CA PRO A 10 7.11 2.84 6.97
C PRO A 10 7.28 2.77 5.45
N THR A 11 7.04 1.58 4.86
CA THR A 11 6.86 1.46 3.41
C THR A 11 5.56 2.15 3.00
N LEU A 12 5.54 2.77 1.82
CA LEU A 12 4.34 3.37 1.23
C LEU A 12 4.07 2.79 -0.15
N HIS A 13 2.81 2.47 -0.42
CA HIS A 13 2.32 2.22 -1.78
C HIS A 13 1.18 3.18 -2.10
N PHE A 14 1.14 3.60 -3.37
CA PHE A 14 0.00 4.31 -3.93
C PHE A 14 -0.12 4.00 -5.41
N ASN A 15 -1.35 3.99 -5.90
CA ASN A 15 -1.70 3.79 -7.29
C ASN A 15 -3.00 4.54 -7.57
N TYR A 16 -3.07 5.25 -8.69
CA TYR A 16 -4.31 5.85 -9.20
C TYR A 16 -4.34 5.64 -10.71
N ARG A 17 -5.41 5.05 -11.23
CA ARG A 17 -5.50 4.61 -12.62
C ARG A 17 -6.92 4.78 -13.16
N TYR A 18 -6.98 4.93 -14.47
CA TYR A 18 -8.19 4.96 -15.27
C TYR A 18 -8.11 3.87 -16.33
N PHE A 19 -9.20 3.14 -16.53
CA PHE A 19 -9.36 2.21 -17.62
C PHE A 19 -10.59 2.57 -18.45
N GLU A 20 -10.48 2.34 -19.76
CA GLU A 20 -11.59 2.45 -20.68
C GLU A 20 -11.46 1.38 -21.77
N THR A 21 -12.58 0.79 -22.16
CA THR A 21 -12.67 -0.14 -23.29
C THR A 21 -13.72 0.35 -24.27
N ASP A 22 -13.43 0.17 -25.56
CA ASP A 22 -14.42 0.40 -26.61
C ASP A 22 -15.65 -0.51 -26.43
N ALA A 23 -16.78 -0.07 -26.98
CA ALA A 23 -17.99 -0.87 -27.01
C ALA A 23 -17.76 -2.20 -27.77
N PRO A 24 -18.38 -3.31 -27.34
CA PRO A 24 -18.34 -4.57 -28.07
C PRO A 24 -18.80 -4.40 -29.52
N LYS A 25 -17.98 -4.86 -30.48
CA LYS A 25 -18.25 -4.70 -31.93
C LYS A 25 -19.51 -5.43 -32.40
N ASP A 26 -19.91 -6.46 -31.67
CA ASP A 26 -21.07 -7.31 -31.93
C ASP A 26 -22.37 -6.79 -31.32
N THR A 27 -22.32 -5.70 -30.53
CA THR A 27 -23.49 -5.13 -29.85
C THR A 27 -23.67 -3.66 -30.24
N PRO A 28 -24.33 -3.36 -31.38
CA PRO A 28 -24.56 -1.99 -31.83
C PRO A 28 -25.31 -1.16 -30.78
N GLY A 29 -24.74 -0.01 -30.40
CA GLY A 29 -25.33 0.88 -29.40
C GLY A 29 -24.93 0.60 -27.95
N ALA A 30 -24.09 -0.41 -27.69
CA ALA A 30 -23.52 -0.59 -26.36
C ALA A 30 -22.60 0.60 -25.99
N PRO A 31 -22.65 1.10 -24.73
CA PRO A 31 -21.75 2.16 -24.29
C PRO A 31 -20.33 1.64 -24.10
N ARG A 32 -19.35 2.56 -24.16
CA ARG A 32 -17.98 2.30 -23.67
C ARG A 32 -18.04 1.94 -22.18
N GLN A 33 -17.17 1.04 -21.76
CA GLN A 33 -17.01 0.72 -20.34
C GLN A 33 -15.77 1.45 -19.82
N TRP A 34 -15.85 1.97 -18.61
CA TRP A 34 -14.76 2.69 -17.98
C TRP A 34 -14.87 2.59 -16.46
N TRP A 35 -13.74 2.74 -15.78
CA TRP A 35 -13.68 2.78 -14.32
C TRP A 35 -12.38 3.40 -13.83
N PHE A 36 -12.44 3.95 -12.62
CA PHE A 36 -11.26 4.33 -11.85
C PHE A 36 -10.90 3.23 -10.87
N GLY A 37 -9.61 3.13 -10.57
CA GLY A 37 -9.10 2.30 -9.49
C GLY A 37 -7.91 2.99 -8.83
N GLY A 38 -7.65 2.64 -7.59
CA GLY A 38 -6.53 3.22 -6.89
C GLY A 38 -6.55 3.00 -5.39
N GLY A 39 -5.61 3.66 -4.73
CA GLY A 39 -5.43 3.57 -3.32
C GLY A 39 -4.08 4.10 -2.87
N THR A 40 -3.96 4.29 -1.56
CA THR A 40 -2.69 4.54 -0.89
C THR A 40 -2.72 3.77 0.42
N ASP A 41 -1.66 3.05 0.72
CA ASP A 41 -1.51 2.28 1.95
C ASP A 41 -0.13 2.48 2.59
N LEU A 42 -0.13 2.41 3.92
CA LEU A 42 1.06 2.46 4.74
C LEU A 42 1.40 1.04 5.21
N THR A 43 2.69 0.67 5.18
CA THR A 43 3.15 -0.64 5.65
C THR A 43 4.31 -0.46 6.62
N PRO A 44 4.03 -0.22 7.92
CA PRO A 44 5.07 -0.08 8.94
C PRO A 44 5.72 -1.41 9.30
N ALA A 45 7.00 -1.37 9.72
CA ALA A 45 7.63 -2.47 10.46
C ALA A 45 7.47 -2.31 11.98
N TYR A 46 7.26 -1.08 12.45
CA TYR A 46 7.00 -0.74 13.86
C TYR A 46 5.82 0.24 13.94
N ILE A 47 4.96 0.04 14.92
CA ILE A 47 3.77 0.89 15.12
C ILE A 47 4.15 2.14 15.90
N PHE A 48 3.84 3.29 15.33
CA PHE A 48 3.77 4.56 16.04
C PHE A 48 2.36 5.09 15.85
N GLU A 49 1.56 5.11 16.92
CA GLU A 49 0.15 5.48 16.83
C GLU A 49 -0.04 6.88 16.24
N GLU A 50 0.85 7.80 16.59
CA GLU A 50 0.76 9.18 16.11
C GLU A 50 1.02 9.29 14.62
N ASP A 51 1.85 8.42 14.04
CA ASP A 51 2.12 8.41 12.60
C ASP A 51 0.94 7.80 11.84
N ILE A 52 0.32 6.76 12.40
CA ILE A 52 -0.89 6.14 11.84
C ILE A 52 -2.05 7.15 11.88
N LYS A 53 -2.25 7.81 13.02
CA LYS A 53 -3.24 8.89 13.19
C LYS A 53 -3.00 10.02 12.20
N HIS A 54 -1.75 10.46 12.02
CA HIS A 54 -1.39 11.49 11.01
C HIS A 54 -1.70 11.03 9.59
N PHE A 55 -1.34 9.79 9.23
CA PHE A 55 -1.58 9.26 7.89
C PHE A 55 -3.08 9.18 7.54
N HIS A 56 -3.92 8.80 8.52
CA HIS A 56 -5.36 8.70 8.36
C HIS A 56 -6.11 10.03 8.54
N SER A 57 -5.58 11.02 9.28
CA SER A 57 -6.27 12.31 9.43
C SER A 57 -6.41 13.08 8.12
N HIS A 58 -5.57 12.76 7.13
CA HIS A 58 -5.62 13.32 5.79
C HIS A 58 -6.53 12.52 4.84
N ARG A 59 -7.28 11.52 5.34
CA ARG A 59 -8.12 10.61 4.53
C ARG A 59 -9.40 10.24 5.28
N SER A 60 -10.56 10.61 4.74
CA SER A 60 -11.85 10.52 5.42
C SER A 60 -12.42 9.10 5.65
N GLU A 61 -11.65 8.01 5.48
CA GLU A 61 -12.11 6.61 5.65
C GLU A 61 -11.04 5.67 6.24
N ARG A 62 -11.46 4.56 6.88
CA ARG A 62 -10.57 3.67 7.68
C ARG A 62 -10.89 2.18 7.58
N ARG A 63 -9.82 1.35 7.45
CA ARG A 63 -9.78 -0.03 7.95
C ARG A 63 -8.33 -0.52 8.16
N GLY A 64 -7.92 -0.75 9.42
CA GLY A 64 -6.63 -1.36 9.78
C GLY A 64 -5.41 -0.43 9.64
N LEU A 65 -4.21 -1.00 9.46
CA LEU A 65 -2.94 -0.26 9.26
C LEU A 65 -2.67 0.14 7.79
N GLY A 66 -3.70 0.12 6.94
CA GLY A 66 -3.61 0.41 5.50
C GLY A 66 -3.92 1.88 5.17
N GLY A 67 -4.82 2.11 4.22
CA GLY A 67 -5.29 3.45 3.85
C GLY A 67 -6.57 3.35 3.02
N ILE A 68 -6.62 4.02 1.87
CA ILE A 68 -7.78 3.95 0.96
C ILE A 68 -7.52 2.94 -0.15
N PHE A 69 -8.56 2.22 -0.55
CA PHE A 69 -8.54 1.34 -1.72
C PHE A 69 -9.91 1.39 -2.40
N PHE A 70 -9.90 1.58 -3.72
CA PHE A 70 -11.08 1.50 -4.56
C PHE A 70 -10.71 0.85 -5.89
N ASP A 71 -11.63 0.08 -6.44
CA ASP A 71 -11.49 -0.57 -7.74
C ASP A 71 -12.85 -0.60 -8.41
N ASP A 72 -12.86 -0.72 -9.73
CA ASP A 72 -14.10 -0.76 -10.53
C ASP A 72 -15.05 0.44 -10.25
N LEU A 73 -14.51 1.61 -9.86
CA LEU A 73 -15.28 2.78 -9.47
C LEU A 73 -15.82 3.54 -10.69
N ASN A 74 -17.12 3.47 -10.92
CA ASN A 74 -17.80 4.10 -12.06
C ASN A 74 -19.24 4.55 -11.76
N ASP A 75 -19.64 4.59 -10.49
CA ASP A 75 -21.01 4.94 -10.05
C ASP A 75 -21.30 6.46 -10.02
N TYR A 76 -20.33 7.29 -10.41
CA TYR A 76 -20.39 8.75 -10.40
C TYR A 76 -19.93 9.33 -11.74
N ASP A 77 -20.10 10.64 -11.92
CA ASP A 77 -19.59 11.35 -13.09
C ASP A 77 -18.05 11.21 -13.23
N GLN A 78 -17.55 11.15 -14.48
CA GLN A 78 -16.12 10.97 -14.76
C GLN A 78 -15.27 12.15 -14.26
N GLU A 79 -15.74 13.40 -14.40
CA GLU A 79 -14.99 14.57 -13.94
C GLU A 79 -14.92 14.61 -12.41
N MET A 80 -16.00 14.21 -11.73
CA MET A 80 -16.05 14.03 -10.29
C MET A 80 -15.05 12.95 -9.84
N LEU A 81 -15.03 11.79 -10.48
CA LEU A 81 -14.11 10.71 -10.13
C LEU A 81 -12.64 11.04 -10.45
N LEU A 82 -12.39 11.80 -11.52
CA LEU A 82 -11.07 12.35 -11.81
C LEU A 82 -10.62 13.33 -10.73
N SER A 83 -11.51 14.22 -10.29
CA SER A 83 -11.24 15.18 -9.21
C SER A 83 -10.94 14.44 -7.91
N PHE A 84 -11.74 13.43 -7.56
CA PHE A 84 -11.50 12.56 -6.42
C PHE A 84 -10.14 11.85 -6.49
N ALA A 85 -9.80 11.23 -7.63
CA ALA A 85 -8.50 10.58 -7.78
C ALA A 85 -7.34 11.57 -7.70
N THR A 86 -7.52 12.80 -8.18
CA THR A 86 -6.54 13.89 -8.10
C THR A 86 -6.32 14.32 -6.65
N GLU A 87 -7.40 14.57 -5.89
CA GLU A 87 -7.31 14.88 -4.46
C GLU A 87 -6.64 13.76 -3.66
N CYS A 88 -6.96 12.51 -3.99
CA CYS A 88 -6.31 11.36 -3.37
C CYS A 88 -4.80 11.33 -3.67
N ALA A 89 -4.38 11.64 -4.90
CA ALA A 89 -2.97 11.74 -5.26
C ALA A 89 -2.26 12.90 -4.55
N ASP A 90 -2.89 14.08 -4.49
CA ASP A 90 -2.35 15.27 -3.82
C ASP A 90 -2.18 15.06 -2.31
N SER A 91 -3.01 14.20 -1.70
CA SER A 91 -2.90 13.84 -0.28
C SER A 91 -1.69 12.95 0.07
N VAL A 92 -1.02 12.35 -0.93
CA VAL A 92 0.06 11.37 -0.68
C VAL A 92 1.27 12.02 0.01
N VAL A 93 1.76 13.12 -0.55
CA VAL A 93 2.92 13.85 -0.04
C VAL A 93 2.71 14.38 1.39
N PRO A 94 1.65 15.16 1.69
CA PRO A 94 1.44 15.70 3.04
C PRO A 94 1.18 14.62 4.09
N ALA A 95 0.60 13.48 3.70
CA ALA A 95 0.38 12.38 4.62
C ALA A 95 1.65 11.59 4.93
N TYR A 96 2.59 11.46 3.99
CA TYR A 96 3.75 10.57 4.13
C TYR A 96 5.06 11.28 4.46
N ILE A 97 5.35 12.43 3.85
CA ILE A 97 6.64 13.11 4.03
C ILE A 97 6.91 13.48 5.49
N PRO A 98 5.96 14.03 6.28
CA PRO A 98 6.21 14.33 7.68
C PRO A 98 6.59 13.10 8.51
N ILE A 99 5.97 11.94 8.23
CA ILE A 99 6.30 10.67 8.89
C ILE A 99 7.73 10.26 8.49
N LEU A 100 8.06 10.32 7.20
CA LEU A 100 9.38 9.95 6.70
C LEU A 100 10.48 10.83 7.31
N GLU A 101 10.28 12.14 7.34
CA GLU A 101 11.24 13.10 7.91
C GLU A 101 11.48 12.85 9.40
N LYS A 102 10.41 12.55 10.16
CA LYS A 102 10.48 12.23 11.59
C LYS A 102 11.24 10.93 11.87
N ARG A 103 11.14 9.93 10.98
CA ARG A 103 11.61 8.56 11.24
C ARG A 103 12.90 8.16 10.52
N LYS A 104 13.27 8.84 9.43
CA LYS A 104 14.42 8.43 8.59
C LYS A 104 15.74 8.36 9.34
N ASP A 105 15.92 9.18 10.38
CA ASP A 105 17.16 9.28 11.16
C ASP A 105 17.08 8.60 12.54
N THR A 106 15.98 7.91 12.86
CA THR A 106 15.84 7.22 14.16
C THR A 106 16.90 6.12 14.31
N PRO A 107 17.73 6.11 15.38
CA PRO A 107 18.74 5.07 15.58
C PRO A 107 18.10 3.68 15.66
N PHE A 108 18.67 2.71 14.96
CA PHE A 108 18.22 1.33 14.98
C PHE A 108 19.41 0.36 15.11
N ASN A 109 19.14 -0.87 15.53
CA ASN A 109 20.14 -1.93 15.66
C ASN A 109 19.84 -3.05 14.65
N GLU A 110 20.66 -4.10 14.67
CA GLU A 110 20.51 -5.24 13.76
C GLU A 110 19.21 -6.02 13.99
N SER A 111 18.68 -6.09 15.21
CA SER A 111 17.39 -6.77 15.45
C SER A 111 16.24 -6.02 14.79
N HIS A 112 16.21 -4.68 14.89
CA HIS A 112 15.23 -3.86 14.19
C HIS A 112 15.31 -4.05 12.66
N LYS A 113 16.55 -4.14 12.15
CA LYS A 113 16.76 -4.34 10.72
C LYS A 113 16.33 -5.73 10.28
N ALA A 114 16.63 -6.76 11.06
CA ALA A 114 16.21 -8.14 10.80
C ALA A 114 14.69 -8.26 10.76
N TRP A 115 13.99 -7.64 11.70
CA TRP A 115 12.53 -7.58 11.69
C TRP A 115 11.98 -6.90 10.44
N GLN A 116 12.54 -5.74 10.06
CA GLN A 116 12.16 -5.07 8.80
C GLN A 116 12.32 -6.00 7.59
N GLN A 117 13.37 -6.83 7.53
CA GLN A 117 13.56 -7.78 6.43
C GLN A 117 12.49 -8.87 6.41
N LEU A 118 12.07 -9.37 7.57
CA LEU A 118 10.96 -10.33 7.68
C LEU A 118 9.63 -9.69 7.22
N ARG A 119 9.36 -8.43 7.61
CA ARG A 119 8.18 -7.68 7.15
C ARG A 119 8.20 -7.46 5.64
N ARG A 120 9.36 -7.16 5.06
CA ARG A 120 9.55 -7.07 3.61
C ARG A 120 9.33 -8.41 2.92
N GLY A 121 9.70 -9.53 3.52
CA GLY A 121 9.37 -10.88 3.03
C GLY A 121 7.87 -11.07 2.86
N ARG A 122 7.07 -10.63 3.84
CA ARG A 122 5.60 -10.64 3.73
C ARG A 122 5.06 -9.72 2.63
N TYR A 123 5.69 -8.55 2.42
CA TYR A 123 5.31 -7.66 1.31
C TYR A 123 5.57 -8.31 -0.06
N VAL A 124 6.69 -9.02 -0.20
CA VAL A 124 7.01 -9.80 -1.41
C VAL A 124 6.01 -10.93 -1.61
N GLU A 125 5.68 -11.70 -0.56
CA GLU A 125 4.66 -12.75 -0.61
C GLU A 125 3.32 -12.19 -1.10
N PHE A 126 2.90 -11.04 -0.57
CA PHE A 126 1.66 -10.40 -1.00
C PHE A 126 1.67 -10.04 -2.49
N ASN A 127 2.71 -9.34 -2.95
CA ASN A 127 2.79 -8.88 -4.33
C ASN A 127 2.88 -10.04 -5.33
N LEU A 128 3.57 -11.12 -4.99
CA LEU A 128 3.75 -12.25 -5.92
C LEU A 128 2.57 -13.22 -5.93
N VAL A 129 1.82 -13.33 -4.82
CA VAL A 129 0.77 -14.35 -4.68
C VAL A 129 -0.63 -13.78 -4.79
N TYR A 130 -0.88 -12.58 -4.25
CA TYR A 130 -2.24 -12.04 -4.08
C TYR A 130 -2.50 -10.75 -4.88
N ASP A 131 -1.47 -9.97 -5.21
CA ASP A 131 -1.68 -8.72 -5.94
C ASP A 131 -2.16 -8.98 -7.38
N ARG A 132 -3.39 -8.53 -7.66
CA ARG A 132 -4.02 -8.66 -8.98
C ARG A 132 -3.27 -7.87 -10.04
N GLY A 133 -2.73 -6.70 -9.69
CA GLY A 133 -1.99 -5.85 -10.62
C GLY A 133 -0.71 -6.51 -11.12
N THR A 134 0.09 -7.04 -10.20
CA THR A 134 1.30 -7.81 -10.50
C THR A 134 0.98 -9.05 -11.34
N THR A 135 -0.01 -9.84 -10.91
CA THR A 135 -0.43 -11.05 -11.63
C THR A 135 -0.89 -10.74 -13.06
N PHE A 136 -1.71 -9.69 -13.23
CA PHE A 136 -2.20 -9.25 -14.53
C PHE A 136 -1.06 -8.79 -15.44
N GLY A 137 -0.15 -7.95 -14.93
CA GLY A 137 0.99 -7.45 -15.70
C GLY A 137 1.91 -8.57 -16.18
N LEU A 138 2.21 -9.55 -15.31
CA LEU A 138 3.07 -10.69 -15.67
C LEU A 138 2.41 -11.59 -16.72
N LYS A 139 1.09 -11.80 -16.64
CA LYS A 139 0.35 -12.67 -17.58
C LYS A 139 0.11 -12.02 -18.94
N THR A 140 0.02 -10.69 -19.00
CA THR A 140 -0.28 -9.95 -20.24
C THR A 140 0.97 -9.50 -21.01
N GLY A 141 2.16 -9.91 -20.57
CA GLY A 141 3.42 -9.53 -21.23
C GLY A 141 3.82 -8.08 -20.98
N GLY A 142 3.37 -7.49 -19.87
CA GLY A 142 3.79 -6.16 -19.46
C GLY A 142 5.30 -6.10 -19.17
N ARG A 143 5.84 -4.88 -19.08
CA ARG A 143 7.27 -4.67 -18.82
C ARG A 143 7.63 -5.16 -17.42
N ILE A 144 8.36 -6.28 -17.33
CA ILE A 144 8.70 -6.97 -16.08
C ILE A 144 9.34 -6.03 -15.05
N GLU A 145 10.35 -5.25 -15.45
CA GLU A 145 11.02 -4.26 -14.56
C GLU A 145 10.04 -3.23 -13.98
N SER A 146 9.01 -2.87 -14.72
CA SER A 146 7.96 -1.96 -14.26
C SER A 146 6.91 -2.65 -13.41
N ILE A 147 6.75 -3.96 -13.49
CA ILE A 147 5.82 -4.69 -12.64
C ILE A 147 6.46 -4.98 -11.28
N LEU A 148 7.73 -5.40 -11.31
CA LEU A 148 8.47 -5.80 -10.12
C LEU A 148 9.15 -4.64 -9.39
N MET A 149 8.91 -3.38 -9.82
CA MET A 149 9.44 -2.21 -9.10
C MET A 149 8.87 -2.09 -7.67
N SER A 150 7.79 -2.82 -7.38
CA SER A 150 7.20 -2.93 -6.05
C SER A 150 8.03 -3.76 -5.07
N LEU A 151 9.02 -4.52 -5.55
CA LEU A 151 9.83 -5.37 -4.68
C LEU A 151 10.92 -4.57 -3.96
N PRO A 152 11.19 -4.86 -2.67
CA PRO A 152 12.25 -4.21 -1.93
C PRO A 152 13.64 -4.70 -2.37
N LEU A 153 14.65 -3.86 -2.15
CA LEU A 153 16.06 -4.20 -2.42
C LEU A 153 16.52 -5.48 -1.72
N THR A 154 16.02 -5.73 -0.51
CA THR A 154 16.34 -6.90 0.31
C THR A 154 15.10 -7.34 1.09
N ALA A 155 14.97 -8.64 1.32
CA ALA A 155 13.96 -9.28 2.16
C ALA A 155 14.54 -10.55 2.82
N ARG A 156 13.89 -11.05 3.87
CA ARG A 156 14.31 -12.26 4.61
C ARG A 156 13.09 -13.15 4.87
N TRP A 157 13.34 -14.45 4.85
CA TRP A 157 12.41 -15.48 5.32
C TRP A 157 13.09 -16.32 6.39
N GLU A 158 12.33 -16.70 7.41
CA GLU A 158 12.82 -17.51 8.51
C GLU A 158 11.75 -18.51 8.93
N TYR A 159 12.20 -19.73 9.21
CA TYR A 159 11.31 -20.84 9.56
C TYR A 159 10.69 -20.62 10.94
N ASP A 160 9.35 -20.66 11.01
CA ASP A 160 8.54 -20.55 12.24
C ASP A 160 8.90 -19.38 13.18
N HIS A 161 9.43 -18.28 12.64
CA HIS A 161 9.77 -17.10 13.44
C HIS A 161 8.51 -16.49 14.08
N LYS A 162 8.52 -16.36 15.41
CA LYS A 162 7.47 -15.71 16.20
C LYS A 162 8.12 -14.64 17.10
N PRO A 163 7.69 -13.37 17.01
CA PRO A 163 8.18 -12.36 17.95
C PRO A 163 7.68 -12.66 19.36
N GLU A 164 8.43 -12.20 20.36
CA GLU A 164 8.07 -12.33 21.78
C GLU A 164 6.77 -11.57 22.07
N GLU A 165 5.84 -12.19 22.81
CA GLU A 165 4.57 -11.56 23.15
C GLU A 165 4.79 -10.25 23.92
N GLY A 166 4.06 -9.19 23.53
CA GLY A 166 4.21 -7.85 24.11
C GLY A 166 5.37 -7.01 23.56
N SER A 167 6.28 -7.59 22.75
CA SER A 167 7.31 -6.83 22.01
C SER A 167 6.69 -5.88 20.98
N GLU A 168 7.46 -4.91 20.50
CA GLU A 168 7.01 -3.98 19.46
C GLU A 168 6.69 -4.70 18.13
N GLU A 169 7.46 -5.73 17.81
CA GLU A 169 7.24 -6.62 16.67
C GLU A 169 5.92 -7.38 16.80
N TRP A 170 5.62 -7.88 18.00
CA TRP A 170 4.36 -8.56 18.28
C TRP A 170 3.16 -7.61 18.19
N LYS A 171 3.28 -6.37 18.69
CA LYS A 171 2.21 -5.36 18.59
C LYS A 171 1.81 -5.09 17.14
N LEU A 172 2.78 -5.09 16.21
CA LEU A 172 2.48 -5.00 14.78
C LEU A 172 1.64 -6.18 14.29
N LEU A 173 2.05 -7.40 14.62
CA LEU A 173 1.31 -8.59 14.21
C LEU A 173 -0.10 -8.63 14.80
N ASP A 174 -0.24 -8.32 16.07
CA ASP A 174 -1.54 -8.22 16.75
C ASP A 174 -2.45 -7.22 16.03
N ALA A 175 -1.96 -6.02 15.71
CA ALA A 175 -2.74 -5.01 14.99
C ALA A 175 -3.09 -5.41 13.54
N CYS A 176 -2.29 -6.24 12.89
CA CYS A 176 -2.62 -6.79 11.57
C CYS A 176 -3.69 -7.89 11.63
N MET A 177 -3.70 -8.71 12.69
CA MET A 177 -4.68 -9.80 12.87
C MET A 177 -5.99 -9.31 13.47
N ASN A 178 -5.90 -8.32 14.37
CA ASN A 178 -6.99 -7.73 15.13
C ASN A 178 -7.08 -6.24 14.75
N PRO A 179 -7.82 -5.88 13.70
CA PRO A 179 -7.92 -4.49 13.25
C PRO A 179 -8.40 -3.57 14.37
N LYS A 180 -7.62 -2.54 14.67
CA LYS A 180 -7.94 -1.51 15.67
C LYS A 180 -8.51 -0.27 14.99
N GLU A 181 -9.39 0.44 15.70
CA GLU A 181 -9.73 1.82 15.34
C GLU A 181 -8.63 2.74 15.86
N TRP A 182 -8.02 3.50 14.96
CA TRP A 182 -6.87 4.34 15.28
C TRP A 182 -7.22 5.78 15.62
N ILE A 183 -8.47 6.20 15.46
CA ILE A 183 -8.99 7.54 15.78
C ILE A 183 -10.40 7.40 16.33
#